data_AF-A0A975FJ70-F1
#
_entry.id   AF-A0A975FJ70-F1
#
_cell.length_a   1.000
_cell.length_b   1.000
_cell.length_c   1.000
_cell.angle_alpha   90.00
_cell.angle_beta   90.00
_cell.angle_gamma   90.00
#
_symmetry.space_group_name_H-M   'P 1'
#
loop_
_entity.id
_entity.type
_entity.pdbx_description
1 polymer ?
#
loop_
_entity_poly.entity_id
_entity_poly.type
_entity_poly.pdbx_seq_one_letter_code
_entity_poly.pdbx_strand_id
1 'polypeptide(L)'
;MSDKKTLKKELGGSQLCQNQSKFPLSKYFIIIYLLLFLICCPSISAHPYFHHQSKSKIKLSDYQTLQQEWLATQPKMKRYDIPVLSKESIPDILKYFNIEASIYFLQEPSYNPYDYTFFYAKLKNPPSGLIGAYFKPRHNPFNIKYPYEDDEFTLEELLDYGIAIEEAFVFWDAKQKPQEENVNIELIIIEMFADQNKEEAINNYLIKNNIIKEPKLIKLGCYNATPHTGLVLPLPFGKFLFEFEIDKVNL
;
A
#
# COMPACT_ATOMS: atom_id res chain seq x y z
N MET A 1 72.32 -57.90 -54.77
CA MET A 1 72.57 -56.47 -54.56
C MET A 1 71.91 -56.09 -53.24
N SER A 2 72.54 -56.41 -52.09
CA SER A 2 73.61 -55.66 -51.38
C SER A 2 73.09 -54.30 -50.91
N ASP A 3 73.09 -53.91 -49.64
CA ASP A 3 73.39 -54.55 -48.35
C ASP A 3 72.83 -53.61 -47.27
N LYS A 4 72.49 -54.13 -46.08
CA LYS A 4 72.12 -53.31 -44.91
C LYS A 4 73.32 -52.50 -44.40
N LYS A 5 73.10 -51.27 -43.96
CA LYS A 5 74.01 -50.56 -43.04
C LYS A 5 73.29 -49.54 -42.16
N THR A 6 74.02 -49.10 -41.15
CA THR A 6 73.59 -48.89 -39.76
C THR A 6 73.95 -47.48 -39.27
N LEU A 7 73.27 -47.02 -38.20
CA LEU A 7 73.78 -46.22 -37.05
C LEU A 7 74.11 -44.70 -37.16
N LYS A 8 73.62 -44.01 -36.11
CA LYS A 8 74.27 -42.99 -35.22
C LYS A 8 74.27 -41.48 -35.63
N LYS A 9 73.71 -40.62 -34.73
CA LYS A 9 74.37 -39.63 -33.82
C LYS A 9 74.88 -38.38 -34.57
N GLU A 10 74.86 -37.13 -34.10
CA GLU A 10 74.87 -36.56 -32.75
C GLU A 10 74.60 -35.04 -32.80
N LEU A 11 74.25 -34.51 -31.63
CA LEU A 11 74.28 -33.14 -31.10
C LEU A 11 75.20 -32.06 -31.75
N GLY A 12 74.66 -30.84 -31.80
CA GLY A 12 75.33 -29.52 -31.81
C GLY A 12 74.24 -28.45 -31.94
N GLY A 13 74.19 -27.30 -31.26
CA GLY A 13 75.19 -26.53 -30.54
C GLY A 13 75.00 -25.03 -30.91
N SER A 14 74.31 -24.29 -30.04
CA SER A 14 74.34 -22.82 -29.76
C SER A 14 74.51 -21.74 -30.86
N GLN A 15 73.66 -20.71 -30.80
CA GLN A 15 74.02 -19.27 -30.70
C GLN A 15 72.74 -18.45 -30.37
N LEU A 16 72.52 -18.05 -29.11
CA LEU A 16 72.78 -16.72 -28.54
C LEU A 16 72.25 -15.54 -29.37
N CYS A 17 71.05 -15.06 -29.00
CA CYS A 17 70.61 -13.70 -29.31
C CYS A 17 70.12 -13.03 -28.03
N GLN A 18 70.74 -11.89 -27.75
CA GLN A 18 70.52 -11.02 -26.60
C GLN A 18 69.09 -10.46 -26.60
N ASN A 19 68.44 -10.45 -25.43
CA ASN A 19 67.44 -9.44 -25.14
C ASN A 19 67.45 -9.17 -23.63
N GLN A 20 68.31 -8.23 -23.23
CA GLN A 20 68.22 -7.61 -21.92
C GLN A 20 66.93 -6.79 -21.88
N SER A 21 65.91 -7.29 -21.19
CA SER A 21 64.70 -6.52 -20.89
C SER A 21 65.06 -5.36 -19.96
N LYS A 22 65.35 -4.20 -20.52
CA LYS A 22 65.36 -2.93 -19.79
C LYS A 22 63.92 -2.62 -19.39
N PHE A 23 63.51 -3.10 -18.21
CA PHE A 23 62.30 -2.60 -17.57
C PHE A 23 62.52 -1.11 -17.26
N PRO A 24 61.68 -0.18 -17.75
CA PRO A 24 61.89 1.24 -17.53
C PRO A 24 61.75 1.53 -16.02
N LEU A 25 62.72 2.26 -15.45
CA LEU A 25 62.78 2.67 -14.04
C LEU A 25 61.42 3.21 -13.53
N SER A 26 60.62 3.82 -14.39
CA SER A 26 59.30 4.38 -14.07
C SER A 26 58.29 3.35 -13.53
N LYS A 27 58.36 2.08 -13.95
CA LYS A 27 57.45 1.05 -13.45
C LYS A 27 57.78 0.62 -12.03
N TYR A 28 59.06 0.63 -11.66
CA TYR A 28 59.48 0.34 -10.28
C TYR A 28 59.06 1.44 -9.32
N PHE A 29 59.11 2.71 -9.74
CA PHE A 29 58.59 3.81 -8.93
C PHE A 29 57.08 3.69 -8.66
N ILE A 30 56.29 3.28 -9.65
CA ILE A 30 54.85 3.06 -9.46
C ILE A 30 54.59 1.91 -8.47
N ILE A 31 55.33 0.81 -8.59
CA ILE A 31 55.21 -0.33 -7.68
C ILE A 31 55.63 0.04 -6.25
N ILE A 32 56.73 0.77 -6.09
CA ILE A 32 57.21 1.25 -4.79
C ILE A 32 56.21 2.26 -4.19
N TYR A 33 55.64 3.14 -5.00
CA TYR A 33 54.63 4.10 -4.55
C TYR A 33 53.34 3.39 -4.11
N LEU A 34 52.89 2.37 -4.84
CA LEU A 34 51.74 1.54 -4.45
C LEU A 34 52.00 0.75 -3.16
N LEU A 35 53.20 0.19 -3.00
CA LEU A 35 53.60 -0.51 -1.77
C LEU A 35 53.68 0.45 -0.58
N LEU A 36 54.23 1.65 -0.76
CA LEU A 36 54.25 2.69 0.27
C LEU A 36 52.84 3.17 0.62
N PHE A 37 51.94 3.29 -0.36
CA PHE A 37 50.53 3.64 -0.12
C PHE A 37 49.83 2.56 0.72
N LEU A 38 50.07 1.28 0.44
CA LEU A 38 49.52 0.16 1.23
C LEU A 38 50.07 0.09 2.66
N ILE A 39 51.32 0.50 2.88
CA ILE A 39 51.96 0.53 4.21
C ILE A 39 51.55 1.78 5.01
N CYS A 40 51.35 2.92 4.34
CA CYS A 40 50.99 4.20 4.96
C CYS A 40 49.48 4.41 5.12
N CYS A 41 48.63 3.61 4.46
CA CYS A 41 47.22 3.56 4.79
C CYS A 41 47.09 2.93 6.18
N PRO A 42 46.64 3.66 7.22
CA PRO A 42 46.31 3.03 8.49
C PRO A 42 45.31 1.93 8.15
N SER A 43 45.61 0.70 8.57
CA SER A 43 44.65 -0.40 8.46
C SER A 43 43.33 0.16 8.99
N ILE A 44 42.29 0.20 8.14
CA ILE A 44 40.94 0.55 8.58
C ILE A 44 40.54 -0.60 9.50
N SER A 45 41.00 -0.48 10.73
CA SER A 45 40.72 -1.39 11.80
C SER A 45 39.22 -1.27 11.98
N ALA A 46 38.48 -2.29 11.56
CA ALA A 46 37.07 -2.42 11.91
C ALA A 46 36.90 -2.73 13.41
N HIS A 47 38.02 -2.90 14.13
CA HIS A 47 38.09 -3.20 15.55
C HIS A 47 37.33 -2.19 16.44
N PRO A 48 37.36 -0.86 16.21
CA PRO A 48 36.52 0.07 16.97
C PRO A 48 35.04 -0.08 16.60
N TYR A 49 34.73 -0.42 15.34
CA TYR A 49 33.37 -0.57 14.84
C TYR A 49 32.66 -1.81 15.43
N PHE A 50 33.38 -2.92 15.62
CA PHE A 50 32.82 -4.13 16.23
C PHE A 50 32.88 -4.14 17.77
N HIS A 51 33.78 -3.36 18.38
CA HIS A 51 33.89 -3.29 19.86
C HIS A 51 33.10 -2.15 20.48
N HIS A 52 32.55 -1.22 19.69
CA HIS A 52 31.49 -0.34 20.16
C HIS A 52 30.17 -1.13 20.23
N GLN A 53 30.07 -2.05 21.20
CA GLN A 53 28.77 -2.54 21.63
C GLN A 53 28.01 -1.33 22.18
N SER A 54 27.04 -0.81 21.43
CA SER A 54 26.00 -0.02 22.04
C SER A 54 25.39 -0.91 23.13
N LYS A 55 25.48 -0.47 24.39
CA LYS A 55 24.73 -1.10 25.49
C LYS A 55 23.25 -0.82 25.26
N SER A 56 22.68 -1.48 24.27
CA SER A 56 21.25 -1.46 24.00
C SER A 56 20.60 -2.14 25.20
N LYS A 57 19.73 -1.42 25.92
CA LYS A 57 18.92 -2.04 26.96
C LYS A 57 18.02 -3.07 26.27
N ILE A 58 18.35 -4.35 26.42
CA ILE A 58 17.47 -5.44 25.98
C ILE A 58 16.29 -5.46 26.95
N LYS A 59 15.12 -5.07 26.47
CA LYS A 59 13.89 -5.18 27.25
C LYS A 59 13.38 -6.62 27.15
N LEU A 60 13.32 -7.30 28.29
CA LEU A 60 12.61 -8.57 28.39
C LEU A 60 11.14 -8.24 28.68
N SER A 61 10.28 -8.50 27.71
CA SER A 61 8.82 -8.36 27.82
C SER A 61 8.17 -9.60 27.26
N ASP A 62 7.01 -9.97 27.77
CA ASP A 62 6.18 -10.98 27.15
C ASP A 62 5.58 -10.45 25.83
N TYR A 63 5.15 -11.38 24.99
CA TYR A 63 4.65 -11.08 23.65
C TYR A 63 3.40 -10.18 23.66
N GLN A 64 2.50 -10.35 24.63
CA GLN A 64 1.29 -9.54 24.76
C GLN A 64 1.62 -8.10 25.16
N THR A 65 2.55 -7.92 26.11
CA THR A 65 3.06 -6.58 26.47
C THR A 65 3.68 -5.88 25.27
N LEU A 66 4.49 -6.58 24.47
CA LEU A 66 5.09 -6.00 23.26
C LEU A 66 4.04 -5.58 22.22
N GLN A 67 3.00 -6.39 22.03
CA GLN A 67 1.89 -6.04 21.13
C GLN A 67 1.17 -4.77 21.57
N GLN A 68 0.84 -4.66 22.86
CA GLN A 68 0.13 -3.50 23.41
C GLN A 68 0.98 -2.24 23.36
N GLU A 69 2.27 -2.35 23.70
CA GLU A 69 3.21 -1.22 23.59
C GLU A 69 3.36 -0.76 22.15
N TRP A 70 3.49 -1.69 21.21
CA TRP A 70 3.55 -1.35 19.80
C TRP A 70 2.24 -0.69 19.35
N LEU A 71 1.09 -1.30 19.63
CA LEU A 71 -0.22 -0.77 19.24
C LEU A 71 -0.49 0.63 19.82
N ALA A 72 -0.03 0.91 21.03
CA ALA A 72 -0.13 2.23 21.66
C ALA A 72 0.68 3.32 20.93
N THR A 73 1.70 2.95 20.15
CA THR A 73 2.45 3.88 19.29
C THR A 73 1.83 4.05 17.91
N GLN A 74 0.85 3.22 17.55
CA GLN A 74 0.21 3.27 16.25
C GLN A 74 -1.05 4.15 16.26
N PRO A 75 -1.48 4.68 15.11
CA PRO A 75 -2.79 5.32 14.99
C PRO A 75 -3.89 4.33 15.38
N LYS A 76 -4.87 4.79 16.17
CA LYS A 76 -6.06 3.98 16.51
C LYS A 76 -6.76 3.52 15.24
N MET A 77 -7.31 2.31 15.26
CA MET A 77 -8.14 1.79 14.17
C MET A 77 -9.30 2.77 13.93
N LYS A 78 -9.53 3.12 12.67
CA LYS A 78 -10.69 3.92 12.28
C LYS A 78 -11.80 3.02 11.77
N ARG A 79 -13.03 3.33 12.13
CA ARG A 79 -14.23 2.65 11.64
C ARG A 79 -15.08 3.66 10.90
N TYR A 80 -15.53 3.29 9.71
CA TYR A 80 -16.44 4.05 8.87
C TYR A 80 -17.70 3.22 8.68
N ASP A 81 -18.83 3.72 9.17
CA ASP A 81 -20.14 3.12 8.95
C ASP A 81 -20.80 3.85 7.78
N ILE A 82 -20.86 3.20 6.62
CA ILE A 82 -21.22 3.82 5.34
C ILE A 82 -22.59 3.28 4.90
N PRO A 83 -23.65 4.09 4.92
CA PRO A 83 -24.91 3.72 4.32
C PRO A 83 -24.81 3.75 2.78
N VAL A 84 -25.31 2.72 2.11
CA VAL A 84 -25.36 2.63 0.64
C VAL A 84 -26.75 2.20 0.18
N LEU A 85 -27.22 2.76 -0.93
CA LEU A 85 -28.50 2.41 -1.56
C LEU A 85 -28.41 1.09 -2.35
N SER A 86 -27.20 0.73 -2.76
CA SER A 86 -26.89 -0.41 -3.62
C SER A 86 -25.46 -0.86 -3.33
N LYS A 87 -25.25 -2.18 -3.25
CA LYS A 87 -23.92 -2.76 -3.00
C LYS A 87 -22.96 -2.53 -4.17
N GLU A 88 -23.51 -2.29 -5.36
CA GLU A 88 -22.78 -2.00 -6.59
C GLU A 88 -21.93 -0.72 -6.48
N SER A 89 -22.27 0.19 -5.57
CA SER A 89 -21.48 1.40 -5.29
C SER A 89 -20.24 1.17 -4.42
N ILE A 90 -20.13 0.02 -3.74
CA ILE A 90 -19.04 -0.26 -2.78
C ILE A 90 -17.63 -0.19 -3.41
N PRO A 91 -17.36 -0.77 -4.60
CA PRO A 91 -16.04 -0.65 -5.23
C PRO A 91 -15.60 0.79 -5.47
N ASP A 92 -16.51 1.64 -5.96
CA ASP A 92 -16.21 3.05 -6.23
C ASP A 92 -15.96 3.83 -4.93
N ILE A 93 -16.77 3.54 -3.90
CA ILE A 93 -16.56 4.08 -2.55
C ILE A 93 -15.23 3.61 -1.96
N LEU A 94 -14.75 2.38 -2.22
CA LEU A 94 -13.46 1.91 -1.71
C LEU A 94 -12.27 2.47 -2.51
N LYS A 95 -12.41 2.58 -3.84
CA LYS A 95 -11.39 3.15 -4.74
C LYS A 95 -10.96 4.55 -4.31
N TYR A 96 -11.93 5.28 -3.79
CA TYR A 96 -11.79 6.54 -3.12
C TYR A 96 -10.75 6.62 -2.01
N PHE A 97 -10.65 5.57 -1.20
CA PHE A 97 -9.66 5.40 -0.14
C PHE A 97 -8.34 4.83 -0.67
N ASN A 98 -8.17 4.82 -1.99
CA ASN A 98 -7.12 4.09 -2.70
C ASN A 98 -7.16 2.59 -2.45
N ILE A 99 -8.37 2.02 -2.30
CA ILE A 99 -8.60 0.58 -2.12
C ILE A 99 -9.31 0.06 -3.36
N GLU A 100 -8.60 -0.71 -4.19
CA GLU A 100 -9.26 -1.45 -5.26
C GLU A 100 -9.92 -2.70 -4.66
N ALA A 101 -11.24 -2.81 -4.79
CA ALA A 101 -11.98 -3.96 -4.29
C ALA A 101 -13.08 -4.42 -5.25
N SER A 102 -13.37 -5.72 -5.24
CA SER A 102 -14.44 -6.34 -6.02
C SER A 102 -15.52 -6.90 -5.11
N ILE A 103 -16.77 -6.65 -5.49
CA ILE A 103 -17.97 -7.20 -4.82
C ILE A 103 -18.48 -8.49 -5.47
N TYR A 104 -17.71 -9.13 -6.36
CA TYR A 104 -18.18 -10.29 -7.13
C TYR A 104 -18.76 -11.42 -6.26
N PHE A 105 -18.18 -11.66 -5.08
CA PHE A 105 -18.67 -12.68 -4.14
C PHE A 105 -19.53 -12.10 -2.99
N LEU A 106 -19.86 -10.80 -3.01
CA LEU A 106 -20.68 -10.14 -2.00
C LEU A 106 -22.17 -10.42 -2.27
N GLN A 107 -22.61 -11.64 -1.99
CA GLN A 107 -24.03 -12.04 -2.09
C GLN A 107 -24.76 -11.89 -0.75
N GLU A 108 -24.08 -12.25 0.33
CA GLU A 108 -24.54 -12.16 1.71
C GLU A 108 -23.58 -11.24 2.49
N PRO A 109 -23.93 -10.85 3.74
CA PRO A 109 -23.04 -10.03 4.55
C PRO A 109 -21.70 -10.72 4.79
N SER A 110 -20.67 -10.19 4.13
CA SER A 110 -19.34 -10.81 4.07
C SER A 110 -18.22 -9.79 4.31
N TYR A 111 -17.02 -10.30 4.54
CA TYR A 111 -15.80 -9.52 4.69
C TYR A 111 -14.66 -10.03 3.82
N ASN A 112 -13.64 -9.19 3.58
CA ASN A 112 -12.47 -9.57 2.81
C ASN A 112 -11.48 -10.40 3.65
N PRO A 113 -10.81 -11.41 3.05
CA PRO A 113 -9.66 -12.03 3.68
C PRO A 113 -8.50 -11.03 3.86
N TYR A 114 -7.61 -11.33 4.81
CA TYR A 114 -6.44 -10.49 5.11
C TYR A 114 -5.58 -10.26 3.86
N ASP A 115 -5.45 -9.00 3.47
CA ASP A 115 -4.65 -8.55 2.30
C ASP A 115 -5.25 -8.90 0.93
N TYR A 116 -6.56 -9.19 0.89
CA TYR A 116 -7.30 -9.43 -0.35
C TYR A 116 -8.24 -8.27 -0.71
N THR A 117 -8.46 -8.12 -2.01
CA THR A 117 -9.24 -7.05 -2.65
C THR A 117 -10.66 -7.50 -3.04
N PHE A 118 -11.22 -8.49 -2.35
CA PHE A 118 -12.60 -8.91 -2.59
C PHE A 118 -13.23 -9.40 -1.30
N PHE A 119 -14.56 -9.22 -1.20
CA PHE A 119 -15.35 -9.80 -0.12
C PHE A 119 -15.49 -11.29 -0.35
N TYR A 120 -15.43 -12.13 0.68
CA TYR A 120 -15.63 -13.56 0.52
C TYR A 120 -16.21 -14.21 1.77
N ALA A 121 -15.57 -14.07 2.93
CA ALA A 121 -15.99 -14.80 4.12
C ALA A 121 -17.29 -14.25 4.68
N LYS A 122 -18.26 -15.12 4.97
CA LYS A 122 -19.56 -14.74 5.53
C LYS A 122 -19.44 -14.39 7.01
N LEU A 123 -20.14 -13.34 7.42
CA LEU A 123 -20.22 -12.95 8.82
C LEU A 123 -21.23 -13.81 9.57
N LYS A 124 -20.86 -14.27 10.75
CA LYS A 124 -21.77 -14.93 11.68
C LYS A 124 -22.82 -13.94 12.18
N ASN A 125 -24.09 -14.33 12.13
CA ASN A 125 -25.22 -13.57 12.67
C ASN A 125 -25.16 -12.06 12.32
N PRO A 126 -25.09 -11.70 11.04
CA PRO A 126 -24.86 -10.31 10.66
C PRO A 126 -26.03 -9.43 11.15
N PRO A 127 -25.75 -8.24 11.70
CA PRO A 127 -26.78 -7.28 12.05
C PRO A 127 -27.72 -6.98 10.88
N SER A 128 -28.99 -6.72 11.17
CA SER A 128 -29.98 -6.38 10.14
C SER A 128 -29.53 -5.14 9.35
N GLY A 129 -29.66 -5.21 8.03
CA GLY A 129 -29.20 -4.16 7.12
C GLY A 129 -27.70 -4.12 6.90
N LEU A 130 -26.88 -5.01 7.48
CA LEU A 130 -25.47 -5.08 7.12
C LEU A 130 -25.33 -5.65 5.69
N ILE A 131 -24.52 -5.01 4.85
CA ILE A 131 -24.20 -5.51 3.51
C ILE A 131 -22.84 -6.20 3.50
N GLY A 132 -21.85 -5.68 4.23
CA GLY A 132 -20.52 -6.28 4.31
C GLY A 132 -19.51 -5.35 4.97
N ALA A 133 -18.31 -5.86 5.23
CA ALA A 133 -17.23 -5.10 5.83
C ALA A 133 -15.91 -5.30 5.07
N TYR A 134 -15.24 -4.21 4.72
CA TYR A 134 -13.87 -4.26 4.19
C TYR A 134 -12.88 -3.83 5.27
N PHE A 135 -11.94 -4.69 5.62
CA PHE A 135 -10.86 -4.42 6.55
C PHE A 135 -9.57 -4.17 5.80
N LYS A 136 -9.09 -2.93 5.87
CA LYS A 136 -7.76 -2.56 5.40
C LYS A 136 -6.71 -3.12 6.37
N PRO A 137 -5.80 -3.98 5.89
CA PRO A 137 -4.84 -4.65 6.77
C PRO A 137 -3.83 -3.67 7.37
N ARG A 138 -3.51 -3.88 8.65
CA ARG A 138 -2.37 -3.24 9.33
C ARG A 138 -1.23 -4.23 9.41
N HIS A 139 -0.21 -4.02 8.58
CA HIS A 139 1.02 -4.79 8.72
C HIS A 139 1.68 -4.48 10.07
N ASN A 140 1.98 -5.54 10.81
CA ASN A 140 2.52 -5.47 12.15
C ASN A 140 3.73 -6.39 12.27
N PRO A 141 4.70 -6.10 13.16
CA PRO A 141 5.92 -6.88 13.30
C PRO A 141 5.69 -8.28 13.90
N PHE A 142 4.46 -8.57 14.32
CA PHE A 142 4.05 -9.81 14.96
C PHE A 142 3.48 -10.82 13.96
N ASN A 143 3.27 -10.43 12.71
CA ASN A 143 2.60 -11.22 11.67
C ASN A 143 1.18 -11.68 12.06
N ILE A 144 0.51 -10.93 12.94
CA ILE A 144 -0.87 -11.20 13.35
C ILE A 144 -1.81 -10.74 12.26
N LYS A 145 -2.80 -11.58 11.95
CA LYS A 145 -3.85 -11.33 10.97
C LYS A 145 -5.21 -11.53 11.64
N TYR A 146 -6.25 -10.88 11.13
CA TYR A 146 -7.62 -11.26 11.48
C TYR A 146 -7.98 -12.59 10.80
N PRO A 147 -8.84 -13.41 11.41
CA PRO A 147 -9.19 -14.73 10.90
C PRO A 147 -10.14 -14.63 9.71
N TYR A 148 -10.20 -15.72 8.95
CA TYR A 148 -11.00 -15.84 7.74
C TYR A 148 -11.64 -17.22 7.71
N GLU A 149 -12.93 -17.29 8.04
CA GLU A 149 -13.74 -18.50 8.04
C GLU A 149 -15.22 -18.09 7.89
N ASP A 150 -16.00 -18.87 7.14
CA ASP A 150 -17.41 -18.58 6.91
C ASP A 150 -18.24 -18.83 8.17
N ASP A 151 -19.12 -17.88 8.51
CA ASP A 151 -20.11 -17.99 9.60
C ASP A 151 -19.51 -18.24 11.01
N GLU A 152 -18.20 -18.04 11.19
CA GLU A 152 -17.52 -18.25 12.48
C GLU A 152 -17.44 -16.97 13.32
N PHE A 153 -17.21 -15.82 12.67
CA PHE A 153 -16.93 -14.54 13.34
C PHE A 153 -18.01 -13.49 13.08
N THR A 154 -18.43 -12.80 14.15
CA THR A 154 -19.27 -11.59 14.08
C THR A 154 -18.45 -10.37 13.66
N LEU A 155 -19.12 -9.30 13.24
CA LEU A 155 -18.46 -8.04 12.92
C LEU A 155 -17.67 -7.49 14.13
N GLU A 156 -18.27 -7.54 15.31
CA GLU A 156 -17.69 -7.05 16.56
C GLU A 156 -16.43 -7.83 16.95
N GLU A 157 -16.46 -9.16 16.85
CA GLU A 157 -15.29 -10.01 17.11
C GLU A 157 -14.13 -9.71 16.15
N LEU A 158 -14.42 -9.41 14.87
CA LEU A 158 -13.39 -9.03 13.90
C LEU A 158 -12.82 -7.63 14.19
N LEU A 159 -13.65 -6.69 14.63
CA LEU A 159 -13.21 -5.33 14.96
C LEU A 159 -12.27 -5.28 16.17
N ASP A 160 -12.29 -6.30 17.04
CA ASP A 160 -11.32 -6.44 18.14
C ASP A 160 -9.89 -6.73 17.65
N TYR A 161 -9.70 -7.15 16.39
CA TYR A 161 -8.39 -7.35 15.77
C TYR A 161 -7.74 -6.03 15.33
N GLY A 162 -7.82 -4.96 16.14
CA GLY A 162 -7.23 -3.66 15.86
C GLY A 162 -5.70 -3.66 15.66
N ILE A 163 -5.01 -4.73 16.09
CA ILE A 163 -3.58 -4.95 15.78
C ILE A 163 -3.33 -5.29 14.30
N ALA A 164 -4.31 -5.89 13.64
CA ALA A 164 -4.26 -6.34 12.26
C ALA A 164 -5.16 -5.50 11.32
N ILE A 165 -5.96 -4.60 11.86
CA ILE A 165 -6.86 -3.72 11.10
C ILE A 165 -6.42 -2.26 11.27
N GLU A 166 -6.18 -1.58 10.15
CA GLU A 166 -5.89 -0.15 10.14
C GLU A 166 -7.19 0.64 10.08
N GLU A 167 -8.05 0.28 9.12
CA GLU A 167 -9.32 0.91 8.85
C GLU A 167 -10.37 -0.16 8.54
N ALA A 168 -11.57 0.02 9.08
CA ALA A 168 -12.73 -0.84 8.84
C ALA A 168 -13.83 -0.03 8.13
N PHE A 169 -14.25 -0.48 6.96
CA PHE A 169 -15.33 0.09 6.16
C PHE A 169 -16.54 -0.83 6.25
N VAL A 170 -17.56 -0.43 6.99
CA VAL A 170 -18.76 -1.23 7.27
C VAL A 170 -19.91 -0.67 6.45
N PHE A 171 -20.40 -1.43 5.48
CA PHE A 171 -21.42 -1.01 4.54
C PHE A 171 -22.81 -1.45 4.99
N TRP A 172 -23.74 -0.51 5.08
CA TRP A 172 -25.11 -0.72 5.55
C TRP A 172 -26.10 -0.43 4.42
N ASP A 173 -27.18 -1.21 4.35
CA ASP A 173 -28.35 -0.91 3.54
C ASP A 173 -29.04 0.33 4.11
N ALA A 174 -28.97 1.43 3.35
CA ALA A 174 -29.57 2.70 3.70
C ALA A 174 -31.10 2.61 3.92
N LYS A 175 -31.77 1.60 3.34
CA LYS A 175 -33.22 1.41 3.49
C LYS A 175 -33.61 0.71 4.80
N GLN A 176 -32.67 0.04 5.46
CA GLN A 176 -32.93 -0.78 6.65
C GLN A 176 -32.39 -0.16 7.95
N LYS A 177 -31.40 0.74 7.86
CA LYS A 177 -30.80 1.39 9.04
C LYS A 177 -31.47 2.74 9.32
N PRO A 178 -32.14 2.94 10.46
CA PRO A 178 -32.60 4.28 10.85
C PRO A 178 -31.37 5.14 11.14
N GLN A 179 -31.19 6.24 10.39
CA GLN A 179 -30.07 7.15 10.57
C GLN A 179 -30.33 8.11 11.75
N GLU A 180 -29.31 8.40 12.57
CA GLU A 180 -29.40 9.42 13.63
C GLU A 180 -29.52 10.84 13.04
N GLU A 181 -29.06 11.05 11.80
CA GLU A 181 -29.37 12.22 10.97
C GLU A 181 -29.67 11.76 9.52
N ASN A 182 -30.85 12.10 8.98
CA ASN A 182 -31.32 11.69 7.65
C ASN A 182 -30.51 12.36 6.52
N VAL A 183 -29.43 11.73 6.06
CA VAL A 183 -28.74 12.09 4.81
C VAL A 183 -28.58 10.83 3.96
N ASN A 184 -29.35 10.75 2.88
CA ASN A 184 -29.19 9.74 1.84
C ASN A 184 -28.14 10.24 0.85
N ILE A 185 -27.05 9.48 0.68
CA ILE A 185 -25.97 9.81 -0.26
C ILE A 185 -26.20 9.02 -1.55
N GLU A 186 -26.16 9.71 -2.69
CA GLU A 186 -26.30 9.13 -4.02
C GLU A 186 -25.28 9.75 -4.97
N LEU A 187 -24.41 8.91 -5.54
CA LEU A 187 -23.43 9.34 -6.52
C LEU A 187 -24.13 9.65 -7.84
N ILE A 188 -23.97 10.90 -8.32
CA ILE A 188 -24.55 11.39 -9.56
C ILE A 188 -23.45 11.70 -10.56
N ILE A 189 -23.46 10.98 -11.67
CA ILE A 189 -22.55 11.18 -12.79
C ILE A 189 -23.18 12.15 -13.79
N ILE A 190 -22.51 13.27 -14.08
CA ILE A 190 -22.95 14.27 -15.05
C ILE A 190 -21.96 14.32 -16.21
N GLU A 191 -22.41 13.93 -17.40
CA GLU A 191 -21.62 14.08 -18.64
C GLU A 191 -21.63 15.56 -19.07
N MET A 192 -20.44 16.15 -19.28
CA MET A 192 -20.29 17.54 -19.68
C MET A 192 -19.18 17.73 -20.72
N PHE A 193 -19.29 18.76 -21.55
CA PHE A 193 -18.21 19.14 -22.46
C PHE A 193 -17.07 19.83 -21.69
N ALA A 194 -15.84 19.71 -22.17
CA ALA A 194 -14.65 20.17 -21.46
C ALA A 194 -14.61 21.69 -21.19
N ASP A 195 -15.36 22.46 -21.98
CA ASP A 195 -15.47 23.91 -21.92
C ASP A 195 -16.69 24.42 -21.13
N GLN A 196 -17.58 23.54 -20.68
CA GLN A 196 -18.73 23.93 -19.87
C GLN A 196 -18.33 24.36 -18.45
N ASN A 197 -19.01 25.40 -17.94
CA ASN A 197 -18.89 25.80 -16.55
C ASN A 197 -19.53 24.73 -15.64
N LYS A 198 -18.79 24.31 -14.61
CA LYS A 198 -19.17 23.16 -13.77
C LYS A 198 -20.31 23.54 -12.84
N GLU A 199 -20.22 24.71 -12.21
CA GLU A 199 -21.25 25.26 -11.35
C GLU A 199 -22.60 25.36 -12.07
N GLU A 200 -22.58 25.76 -13.34
CA GLU A 200 -23.75 25.85 -14.20
C GLU A 200 -24.32 24.46 -14.53
N ALA A 201 -23.47 23.50 -14.94
CA ALA A 201 -23.89 22.14 -15.24
C ALA A 201 -24.56 21.46 -14.03
N ILE A 202 -24.00 21.66 -12.84
CA ILE A 202 -24.55 21.18 -11.57
C ILE A 202 -25.93 21.80 -11.31
N ASN A 203 -26.04 23.12 -11.38
CA ASN A 203 -27.33 23.81 -11.18
C ASN A 203 -28.38 23.35 -12.19
N ASN A 204 -28.00 23.19 -13.45
CA ASN A 204 -28.89 22.71 -14.51
C ASN A 204 -29.40 21.29 -14.22
N TYR A 205 -28.53 20.38 -13.79
CA TYR A 205 -28.93 19.03 -13.38
C TYR A 205 -29.95 19.09 -12.22
N LEU A 206 -29.66 19.88 -11.19
CA LEU A 206 -30.52 19.96 -10.00
C LEU A 206 -31.89 20.55 -10.31
N ILE A 207 -31.94 21.59 -11.14
CA ILE A 207 -33.19 22.22 -11.58
C ILE A 207 -33.98 21.23 -12.44
N LYS A 208 -33.33 20.57 -13.41
CA LYS A 208 -33.97 19.58 -14.30
C LYS A 208 -34.59 18.42 -13.52
N ASN A 209 -33.96 18.01 -12.42
CA ASN A 209 -34.46 16.93 -11.55
C ASN A 209 -35.34 17.43 -10.40
N ASN A 210 -35.75 18.70 -10.39
CA ASN A 210 -36.61 19.31 -9.37
C ASN A 210 -36.05 19.19 -7.93
N ILE A 211 -34.73 19.19 -7.79
CA ILE A 211 -34.03 19.16 -6.50
C ILE A 211 -33.98 20.57 -5.91
N ILE A 212 -33.67 21.57 -6.74
CA ILE A 212 -33.70 23.00 -6.39
C ILE A 212 -34.56 23.77 -7.38
N LYS A 213 -35.12 24.91 -6.96
CA LYS A 213 -35.97 25.77 -7.82
C LYS A 213 -35.19 26.85 -8.56
N GLU A 214 -34.06 27.27 -8.01
CA GLU A 214 -33.24 28.36 -8.52
C GLU A 214 -31.75 28.01 -8.40
N PRO A 215 -30.88 28.56 -9.28
CA PRO A 215 -29.45 28.31 -9.20
C PRO A 215 -28.88 28.73 -7.85
N LYS A 216 -28.07 27.86 -7.25
CA LYS A 216 -27.35 28.13 -6.01
C LYS A 216 -25.88 28.41 -6.31
N LEU A 217 -25.24 29.18 -5.42
CA LEU A 217 -23.79 29.32 -5.43
C LEU A 217 -23.16 27.95 -5.15
N ILE A 218 -22.54 27.37 -6.18
CA ILE A 218 -21.80 26.12 -6.03
C ILE A 218 -20.36 26.47 -5.68
N LYS A 219 -19.94 26.08 -4.48
CA LYS A 219 -18.54 26.16 -4.10
C LYS A 219 -17.86 24.87 -4.53
N LEU A 220 -17.22 24.90 -5.69
CA LEU A 220 -16.43 23.78 -6.17
C LEU A 220 -15.36 23.39 -5.12
N GLY A 221 -15.25 22.10 -4.84
CA GLY A 221 -14.25 21.53 -3.94
C GLY A 221 -14.56 21.70 -2.46
N CYS A 222 -15.82 21.90 -2.08
CA CYS A 222 -16.27 21.94 -0.69
C CYS A 222 -17.20 20.77 -0.36
N TYR A 223 -17.00 20.21 0.84
CA TYR A 223 -17.76 19.10 1.40
C TYR A 223 -18.71 19.59 2.50
N ASN A 224 -19.87 18.93 2.68
CA ASN A 224 -20.63 18.99 3.95
C ASN A 224 -19.83 18.28 5.07
N ALA A 225 -20.07 18.70 6.31
CA ALA A 225 -19.11 18.64 7.43
C ALA A 225 -18.66 17.24 7.94
N THR A 226 -17.50 17.28 8.61
CA THR A 226 -16.62 16.24 9.20
C THR A 226 -17.12 15.71 10.57
N PRO A 227 -16.23 15.33 11.51
CA PRO A 227 -15.56 14.06 11.77
C PRO A 227 -16.41 13.05 12.57
N HIS A 228 -17.71 13.31 12.75
CA HIS A 228 -18.62 12.46 13.56
C HIS A 228 -19.56 11.58 12.71
N THR A 229 -19.65 11.85 11.40
CA THR A 229 -20.65 11.27 10.49
C THR A 229 -20.13 10.11 9.64
N GLY A 230 -18.85 9.76 9.71
CA GLY A 230 -18.30 8.62 8.96
C GLY A 230 -18.12 8.85 7.44
N LEU A 231 -18.28 10.08 6.95
CA LEU A 231 -17.98 10.45 5.57
C LEU A 231 -16.47 10.62 5.36
N VAL A 232 -15.93 9.98 4.33
CA VAL A 232 -14.57 10.23 3.85
C VAL A 232 -14.64 10.73 2.42
N LEU A 233 -14.00 11.88 2.14
CA LEU A 233 -13.85 12.39 0.79
C LEU A 233 -12.36 12.85 0.35
N PRO A 234 -11.58 12.25 -0.64
CA PRO A 234 -11.23 12.86 -1.97
C PRO A 234 -11.53 12.06 -3.30
N LEU A 235 -12.12 12.73 -4.32
CA LEU A 235 -12.57 12.21 -5.65
C LEU A 235 -11.55 11.29 -6.40
N PRO A 236 -12.00 10.31 -7.23
CA PRO A 236 -11.12 9.46 -8.01
C PRO A 236 -10.30 10.22 -9.08
N PHE A 237 -9.06 9.79 -9.31
CA PHE A 237 -8.16 10.35 -10.33
C PHE A 237 -8.33 9.69 -11.72
N GLY A 238 -8.59 10.52 -12.74
CA GLY A 238 -8.37 10.30 -14.19
C GLY A 238 -9.64 10.06 -15.03
N LYS A 239 -9.77 10.46 -16.30
CA LYS A 239 -9.23 11.60 -17.08
C LYS A 239 -10.41 12.55 -17.34
N PHE A 240 -10.38 13.69 -16.66
CA PHE A 240 -11.16 14.92 -16.89
C PHE A 240 -12.64 14.78 -17.31
N LEU A 241 -13.51 14.57 -16.32
CA LEU A 241 -14.89 15.07 -16.22
C LEU A 241 -15.08 15.42 -14.74
N PHE A 242 -15.54 16.63 -14.41
CA PHE A 242 -15.57 17.11 -13.02
C PHE A 242 -16.94 16.87 -12.38
N GLU A 243 -16.99 16.17 -11.24
CA GLU A 243 -18.21 15.80 -10.51
C GLU A 243 -18.35 16.54 -9.18
N PHE A 244 -19.60 16.91 -8.82
CA PHE A 244 -19.98 17.41 -7.49
C PHE A 244 -21.37 16.89 -7.10
N GLU A 245 -21.51 16.45 -5.84
CA GLU A 245 -22.77 16.04 -5.18
C GLU A 245 -23.46 17.22 -4.46
N ILE A 246 -24.80 17.18 -4.37
CA ILE A 246 -25.65 18.18 -3.72
C ILE A 246 -26.58 17.53 -2.72
N ASP A 247 -26.53 17.97 -1.47
CA ASP A 247 -27.52 17.59 -0.46
C ASP A 247 -28.73 18.53 -0.45
N LYS A 248 -29.91 17.91 -0.41
CA LYS A 248 -31.22 18.54 -0.27
C LYS A 248 -31.60 18.59 1.21
N VAL A 249 -31.57 19.77 1.82
CA VAL A 249 -32.22 20.01 3.13
C VAL A 249 -33.71 20.27 2.87
N ASN A 250 -34.57 19.42 3.42
CA ASN A 250 -36.01 19.69 3.46
C ASN A 250 -36.27 20.81 4.49
N LEU A 251 -36.85 21.92 4.03
CA LEU A 251 -37.55 22.90 4.87
C LEU A 251 -39.01 22.52 4.99
#